data_AF-A0A235BVY2-F1
#
_entry.id   AF-A0A235BVY2-F1
#
_cell.length_a   1.000
_cell.length_b   1.000
_cell.length_c   1.000
_cell.angle_alpha   90.00
_cell.angle_beta   90.00
_cell.angle_gamma   90.00
#
_symmetry.space_group_name_H-M   'P 1'
#
loop_
_entity.id
_entity.type
_entity.pdbx_description
1 polymer ?
#
loop_
_entity_poly.entity_id
_entity_poly.type
_entity_poly.pdbx_seq_one_letter_code
_entity_poly.pdbx_strand_id
1 'polypeptide(L)'
;MILEMVGGRRRYQSFILDGLKHDIDNPFKEAQNPVILGDDEFIARIKSEYTDGSLREQPSYRDLMAEIVEPEVVMKCVADTLGVEQGDLKKRYVHSDARGIVSDLLYRYSGLTQVEIGKLLGSIDYTAVSKLRVRLRRRMSRDKRVSASYEKTEAKLKELSSFEI
;
A
#
# COMPACT_ATOMS: atom_id res chain seq x y z
N MET A 1 9.82 20.94 -8.80
CA MET A 1 10.37 21.82 -7.72
C MET A 1 9.39 22.99 -7.44
N ILE A 2 9.25 23.53 -6.22
CA ILE A 2 8.28 24.65 -5.93
C ILE A 2 8.47 25.83 -6.90
N LEU A 3 9.72 26.12 -7.28
CA LEU A 3 10.03 27.16 -8.25
C LEU A 3 9.35 26.96 -9.63
N GLU A 4 9.13 25.71 -10.04
CA GLU A 4 8.41 25.36 -11.27
C GLU A 4 6.91 25.45 -11.08
N MET A 5 6.37 25.05 -9.92
CA MET A 5 4.94 25.21 -9.59
C MET A 5 4.47 26.66 -9.72
N VAL A 6 5.31 27.61 -9.31
CA VAL A 6 5.02 29.05 -9.43
C VAL A 6 5.56 29.67 -10.73
N GLY A 7 6.27 28.91 -11.57
CA GLY A 7 6.73 29.38 -12.87
C GLY A 7 7.90 30.37 -12.83
N GLY A 8 8.84 30.21 -11.89
CA GLY A 8 10.13 30.90 -11.86
C GLY A 8 10.34 31.83 -10.65
N ARG A 9 11.57 32.35 -10.52
CA ARG A 9 12.04 33.11 -9.33
C ARG A 9 11.16 34.31 -8.96
N ARG A 10 10.73 35.12 -9.93
CA ARG A 10 9.88 36.30 -9.66
C ARG A 10 8.51 35.93 -9.11
N ARG A 11 7.89 34.88 -9.65
CA ARG A 11 6.57 34.41 -9.20
C ARG A 11 6.65 33.70 -7.86
N TYR A 12 7.73 32.96 -7.60
CA TYR A 12 8.01 32.43 -6.27
C TYR A 12 8.19 33.55 -5.22
N GLN A 13 8.92 34.61 -5.57
CA GLN A 13 9.07 35.77 -4.70
C GLN A 13 7.70 36.42 -4.40
N SER A 14 6.85 36.62 -5.40
CA SER A 14 5.49 37.13 -5.20
C SER A 14 4.66 36.21 -4.30
N PHE A 15 4.70 34.90 -4.52
CA PHE A 15 4.00 33.90 -3.70
C PHE A 15 4.42 33.96 -2.22
N ILE A 16 5.72 34.06 -1.94
CA ILE A 16 6.23 34.19 -0.56
C ILE A 16 5.80 35.53 0.06
N LEU A 17 5.91 36.63 -0.69
CA LEU A 17 5.54 37.95 -0.20
C LEU A 17 4.03 38.09 0.06
N ASP A 18 3.21 37.47 -0.78
CA ASP A 18 1.76 37.44 -0.59
C ASP A 18 1.38 36.58 0.61
N GLY A 19 2.12 35.50 0.87
CA GLY A 19 1.93 34.65 2.03
C GLY A 19 2.42 35.15 3.36
N LEU A 20 3.34 36.09 3.35
CA LEU A 20 3.71 36.82 4.56
C LEU A 20 2.68 37.90 4.90
N LYS A 21 1.85 38.32 3.93
CA LYS A 21 0.83 39.36 4.10
C LYS A 21 -0.57 38.78 4.37
N HIS A 22 -0.85 37.58 3.89
CA HIS A 22 -2.12 36.90 4.03
C HIS A 22 -1.87 35.46 4.47
N ASP A 23 -2.75 34.89 5.29
CA ASP A 23 -2.71 33.46 5.60
C ASP A 23 -2.93 32.68 4.30
N ILE A 24 -1.86 32.09 3.74
CA ILE A 24 -2.01 31.15 2.63
C ILE A 24 -2.31 29.78 3.20
N ASP A 25 -3.21 29.07 2.53
CA ASP A 25 -3.43 27.67 2.82
C ASP A 25 -2.15 26.86 2.56
N ASN A 26 -1.86 25.92 3.48
CA ASN A 26 -0.70 25.06 3.36
C ASN A 26 -0.76 24.31 2.01
N PRO A 27 0.24 24.45 1.12
CA PRO A 27 0.24 23.78 -0.18
C PRO A 27 0.28 22.25 -0.06
N PHE A 28 0.55 21.73 1.13
CA PHE A 28 0.56 20.30 1.46
C PHE A 28 -0.66 19.87 2.29
N LYS A 29 -1.71 20.69 2.40
CA LYS A 29 -2.89 20.38 3.23
C LYS A 29 -3.63 19.12 2.80
N GLU A 30 -3.56 18.77 1.51
CA GLU A 30 -4.14 17.55 0.94
C GLU A 30 -3.15 16.36 0.92
N ALA A 31 -1.88 16.58 1.26
CA ALA A 31 -0.88 15.53 1.31
C ALA A 31 -1.10 14.66 2.57
N GLN A 32 -1.83 13.56 2.42
CA GLN A 32 -2.20 12.68 3.54
C GLN A 32 -1.12 11.65 3.95
N ASN A 33 0.03 11.62 3.27
CA ASN A 33 1.12 10.66 3.52
C ASN A 33 2.48 11.35 3.59
N PRO A 34 3.55 10.69 4.08
CA PRO A 34 4.90 11.20 3.86
C PRO A 34 5.16 11.25 2.35
N VAL A 35 5.09 12.46 1.78
CA VAL A 35 5.31 12.70 0.35
C VAL A 35 6.81 12.85 0.11
N ILE A 36 7.38 12.01 -0.76
CA ILE A 36 8.69 12.28 -1.35
C ILE A 36 8.49 13.46 -2.31
N LEU A 37 9.08 14.61 -1.97
CA LEU A 37 9.05 15.78 -2.85
C LEU A 37 10.10 15.62 -3.93
N GLY A 38 9.66 15.41 -5.17
CA GLY A 38 10.52 15.24 -6.33
C GLY A 38 9.70 15.11 -7.61
N ASP A 39 10.39 15.00 -8.75
CA ASP A 39 9.79 14.48 -9.98
C ASP A 39 9.69 12.94 -9.90
N ASP A 40 8.98 12.32 -10.84
CA ASP A 40 8.72 10.87 -10.83
C ASP A 40 10.03 10.06 -10.87
N GLU A 41 11.05 10.53 -11.59
CA GLU A 41 12.38 9.92 -11.65
C GLU A 41 13.07 9.96 -10.28
N PHE A 42 13.03 11.10 -9.59
CA PHE A 42 13.57 11.25 -8.24
C PHE A 42 12.82 10.36 -7.24
N ILE A 43 11.49 10.32 -7.31
CA ILE A 43 10.67 9.48 -6.44
C ILE A 43 11.03 8.01 -6.66
N ALA A 44 11.10 7.54 -7.91
CA ALA A 44 11.46 6.18 -8.24
C ALA A 44 12.87 5.83 -7.74
N ARG A 45 13.85 6.73 -7.92
CA ARG A 45 15.21 6.56 -7.42
C ARG A 45 15.23 6.39 -5.90
N ILE A 46 14.59 7.29 -5.16
CA ILE A 46 14.53 7.22 -3.68
C ILE A 46 13.86 5.92 -3.22
N LYS A 47 12.75 5.51 -3.86
CA LYS A 47 12.08 4.25 -3.55
C LYS A 47 12.98 3.02 -3.82
N SER A 48 13.80 3.07 -4.87
CA SER A 48 14.71 1.98 -5.23
C SER A 48 15.97 1.90 -4.36
N GLU A 49 16.43 3.04 -3.84
CA GLU A 49 17.67 3.15 -3.05
C GLU A 49 17.43 2.83 -1.57
N TYR A 50 16.23 3.12 -1.08
CA TYR A 50 15.84 2.90 0.32
C TYR A 50 14.73 1.83 0.41
N THR A 51 15.06 0.58 0.08
CA THR A 51 14.14 -0.57 0.14
C THR A 51 14.14 -1.32 1.48
N ASP A 52 15.09 -1.01 2.36
CA ASP A 52 15.43 -1.86 3.51
C ASP A 52 14.82 -1.38 4.84
N GLY A 53 13.85 -0.46 4.79
CA GLY A 53 13.16 0.02 5.98
C GLY A 53 12.26 -1.05 6.63
N SER A 54 12.09 -0.95 7.95
CA SER A 54 11.25 -1.90 8.69
C SER A 54 9.80 -1.43 8.67
N LEU A 55 8.94 -2.11 7.92
CA LEU A 55 7.49 -1.86 7.91
C LEU A 55 6.84 -1.95 9.31
N ARG A 56 7.51 -2.61 10.27
CA ARG A 56 7.03 -2.78 11.64
C ARG A 56 7.46 -1.65 12.57
N GLU A 57 8.72 -1.24 12.47
CA GLU A 57 9.34 -0.27 13.37
C GLU A 57 9.22 1.18 12.83
N GLN A 58 8.93 1.33 11.53
CA GLN A 58 8.83 2.62 10.84
C GLN A 58 7.50 2.72 10.05
N PRO A 59 6.38 3.09 10.71
CA PRO A 59 5.08 3.22 10.04
C PRO A 59 5.10 4.18 8.84
N SER A 60 5.80 5.31 8.96
CA SER A 60 5.94 6.28 7.87
C SER A 60 6.66 5.70 6.65
N TYR A 61 7.58 4.75 6.84
CA TYR A 61 8.26 4.08 5.74
C TYR A 61 7.32 3.15 4.97
N ARG A 62 6.40 2.46 5.67
CA ARG A 62 5.35 1.68 5.01
C ARG A 62 4.47 2.57 4.15
N ASP A 63 4.05 3.72 4.68
CA ASP A 63 3.16 4.63 3.95
C ASP A 63 3.87 5.29 2.75
N LEU A 64 5.21 5.43 2.82
CA LEU A 64 6.09 5.92 1.75
C LEU A 64 6.29 4.89 0.62
N MET A 65 6.46 3.61 0.98
CA MET A 65 6.78 2.52 0.06
C MET A 65 5.57 1.82 -0.51
N ALA A 66 4.38 2.00 0.08
CA ALA A 66 3.16 1.47 -0.49
C ALA A 66 2.90 2.15 -1.84
N GLU A 67 3.07 1.40 -2.93
CA GLU A 67 2.22 1.60 -4.11
C GLU A 67 0.81 1.28 -3.61
N ILE A 68 0.03 2.32 -3.30
CA ILE A 68 -1.30 2.15 -2.71
C ILE A 68 -2.20 1.60 -3.80
N VAL A 69 -2.35 0.28 -3.81
CA VAL A 69 -3.31 -0.43 -4.63
C VAL A 69 -4.64 -0.44 -3.88
N GLU A 70 -5.71 -0.08 -4.57
CA GLU A 70 -7.05 -0.11 -3.99
C GLU A 70 -7.37 -1.50 -3.40
N PRO A 71 -7.93 -1.58 -2.18
CA PRO A 71 -8.21 -2.85 -1.52
C PRO A 71 -9.03 -3.81 -2.38
N GLU A 72 -9.96 -3.28 -3.17
CA GLU A 72 -10.83 -4.05 -4.05
C GLU A 72 -10.04 -4.71 -5.19
N VAL A 73 -9.06 -4.01 -5.77
CA VAL A 73 -8.15 -4.55 -6.79
C VAL A 73 -7.30 -5.68 -6.21
N VAL A 74 -6.79 -5.53 -4.99
CA VAL A 74 -6.06 -6.60 -4.29
C VAL A 74 -6.97 -7.82 -4.07
N MET A 75 -8.18 -7.62 -3.55
CA MET A 75 -9.12 -8.71 -3.29
C MET A 75 -9.51 -9.46 -4.57
N LYS A 76 -9.78 -8.73 -5.65
CA LYS A 76 -10.09 -9.30 -6.97
C LYS A 76 -8.90 -10.06 -7.55
N CYS A 77 -7.70 -9.49 -7.51
CA CYS A 77 -6.48 -10.16 -7.99
C CYS A 77 -6.24 -11.49 -7.28
N VAL A 78 -6.43 -11.54 -5.95
CA VAL A 78 -6.34 -12.78 -5.17
C VAL A 78 -7.42 -13.78 -5.56
N ALA A 79 -8.67 -13.34 -5.68
CA ALA A 79 -9.80 -14.18 -6.06
C ALA A 79 -9.56 -14.86 -7.43
N ASP A 80 -9.21 -14.06 -8.43
CA ASP A 80 -8.96 -14.50 -9.81
C ASP A 80 -7.75 -15.45 -9.88
N THR A 81 -6.68 -15.16 -9.14
CA THR A 81 -5.45 -15.96 -9.20
C THR A 81 -5.60 -17.33 -8.53
N LEU A 82 -6.42 -17.40 -7.48
CA LEU A 82 -6.65 -18.63 -6.71
C LEU A 82 -7.90 -19.39 -7.18
N GLY A 83 -8.68 -18.84 -8.10
CA GLY A 83 -9.92 -19.45 -8.59
C GLY A 83 -10.97 -19.57 -7.50
N VAL A 84 -11.07 -18.56 -6.63
CA VAL A 84 -12.07 -18.50 -5.55
C VAL A 84 -12.98 -17.29 -5.76
N GLU A 85 -14.21 -17.37 -5.27
CA GLU A 85 -15.11 -16.22 -5.30
C GLU A 85 -14.62 -15.14 -4.33
N GLN A 86 -14.65 -13.87 -4.75
CA GLN A 86 -14.20 -12.76 -3.91
C GLN A 86 -14.99 -12.67 -2.59
N GLY A 87 -16.28 -13.02 -2.63
CA GLY A 87 -17.13 -13.11 -1.44
C GLY A 87 -16.67 -14.18 -0.43
N ASP A 88 -15.98 -15.22 -0.87
CA ASP A 88 -15.48 -16.29 0.01
C ASP A 88 -14.30 -15.82 0.86
N LEU A 89 -13.54 -14.80 0.42
CA LEU A 89 -12.49 -14.17 1.21
C LEU A 89 -13.04 -13.56 2.52
N LYS A 90 -14.33 -13.21 2.54
CA LYS A 90 -15.02 -12.67 3.72
C LYS A 90 -15.59 -13.78 4.62
N LYS A 91 -15.81 -14.99 4.11
CA LYS A 91 -16.42 -16.12 4.84
C LYS A 91 -15.43 -16.81 5.77
N ARG A 92 -15.83 -17.05 7.02
CA ARG A 92 -14.97 -17.71 8.01
C ARG A 92 -14.77 -19.19 7.66
N TYR A 93 -13.61 -19.75 7.99
CA TYR A 93 -13.24 -21.18 7.83
C TYR A 93 -13.16 -21.72 6.39
N VAL A 94 -13.52 -20.91 5.39
CA VAL A 94 -13.38 -21.23 3.97
C VAL A 94 -12.08 -20.63 3.44
N HIS A 95 -11.38 -21.36 2.56
CA HIS A 95 -10.14 -20.93 1.89
C HIS A 95 -9.12 -20.21 2.80
N SER A 96 -8.69 -20.88 3.87
CA SER A 96 -7.78 -20.30 4.88
C SER A 96 -6.47 -19.76 4.31
N ASP A 97 -5.90 -20.45 3.32
CA ASP A 97 -4.69 -19.99 2.62
C ASP A 97 -4.98 -18.72 1.81
N ALA A 98 -6.09 -18.65 1.05
CA ALA A 98 -6.50 -17.45 0.30
C ALA A 98 -6.74 -16.24 1.23
N ARG A 99 -7.41 -16.47 2.37
CA ARG A 99 -7.62 -15.45 3.40
C ARG A 99 -6.31 -14.98 4.03
N GLY A 100 -5.34 -15.88 4.19
CA GLY A 100 -3.99 -15.53 4.60
C GLY A 100 -3.31 -14.63 3.57
N ILE A 101 -3.34 -15.04 2.29
CA ILE A 101 -2.71 -14.32 1.16
C ILE A 101 -3.29 -12.91 1.04
N VAL A 102 -4.62 -12.77 0.92
CA VAL A 102 -5.26 -11.44 0.80
C VAL A 102 -4.99 -10.56 2.01
N SER A 103 -4.98 -11.15 3.22
CA SER A 103 -4.69 -10.39 4.44
C SER A 103 -3.26 -9.87 4.47
N ASP A 104 -2.29 -10.62 3.94
CA ASP A 104 -0.90 -10.17 3.90
C ASP A 104 -0.66 -9.15 2.79
N LEU A 105 -1.27 -9.34 1.62
CA LEU A 105 -1.15 -8.40 0.49
C LEU A 105 -1.85 -7.06 0.78
N LEU A 106 -3.06 -7.05 1.32
CA LEU A 106 -3.74 -5.80 1.74
C LEU A 106 -2.89 -5.02 2.75
N TYR A 107 -2.23 -5.72 3.66
CA TYR A 107 -1.37 -5.09 4.66
C TYR A 107 -0.11 -4.47 4.06
N ARG A 108 0.40 -5.03 2.96
CA ARG A 108 1.62 -4.55 2.30
C ARG A 108 1.36 -3.47 1.25
N TYR A 109 0.28 -3.62 0.48
CA TYR A 109 0.06 -2.86 -0.75
C TYR A 109 -1.14 -1.90 -0.69
N SER A 110 -1.98 -1.92 0.34
CA SER A 110 -3.17 -1.04 0.39
C SER A 110 -3.14 0.03 1.48
N GLY A 111 -2.01 0.20 2.18
CA GLY A 111 -1.90 1.14 3.31
C GLY A 111 -2.78 0.80 4.53
N LEU A 112 -3.52 -0.32 4.50
CA LEU A 112 -4.52 -0.64 5.51
C LEU A 112 -3.90 -1.14 6.83
N THR A 113 -4.51 -0.72 7.93
CA THR A 113 -4.26 -1.30 9.25
C THR A 113 -4.89 -2.68 9.37
N GLN A 114 -4.41 -3.47 10.35
CA GLN A 114 -5.00 -4.78 10.64
C GLN A 114 -6.47 -4.68 11.09
N VAL A 115 -6.87 -3.56 11.69
CA VAL A 115 -8.27 -3.31 12.07
C VAL A 115 -9.14 -3.14 10.83
N GLU A 116 -8.69 -2.35 9.85
CA GLU A 116 -9.41 -2.12 8.60
C GLU A 116 -9.48 -3.39 7.74
N ILE A 117 -8.38 -4.13 7.64
CA ILE A 117 -8.36 -5.45 6.99
C ILE A 117 -9.35 -6.40 7.68
N GLY A 118 -9.43 -6.36 9.01
CA GLY A 118 -10.37 -7.16 9.77
C GLY A 118 -11.82 -6.86 9.42
N LYS A 119 -12.17 -5.57 9.28
CA LYS A 119 -13.49 -5.13 8.80
C LYS A 119 -13.78 -5.65 7.39
N LEU A 120 -12.82 -5.53 6.47
CA LEU A 120 -12.98 -5.99 5.08
C LEU A 120 -13.16 -7.51 4.96
N LEU A 121 -12.47 -8.30 5.79
CA LEU A 121 -12.48 -9.76 5.75
C LEU A 121 -13.59 -10.39 6.61
N GLY A 122 -14.72 -9.69 6.76
CA GLY A 122 -15.89 -10.19 7.48
C GLY A 122 -15.88 -9.84 8.97
N SER A 123 -15.48 -8.62 9.32
CA SER A 123 -15.51 -8.07 10.69
C SER A 123 -14.79 -8.93 11.73
N ILE A 124 -13.59 -9.40 11.38
CA ILE A 124 -12.70 -10.10 12.33
C ILE A 124 -11.81 -9.10 13.08
N ASP A 125 -11.32 -9.50 14.25
CA ASP A 125 -10.45 -8.66 15.07
C ASP A 125 -9.03 -8.57 14.48
N TYR A 126 -8.29 -7.53 14.89
CA TYR A 126 -6.91 -7.33 14.45
C TYR A 126 -6.02 -8.54 14.82
N THR A 127 -6.31 -9.24 15.93
CA THR A 127 -5.52 -10.42 16.33
C THR A 127 -5.74 -11.60 15.38
N ALA A 128 -6.95 -11.79 14.85
CA ALA A 128 -7.21 -12.79 13.82
C ALA A 128 -6.48 -12.46 12.52
N VAL A 129 -6.41 -11.19 12.11
CA VAL A 129 -5.63 -10.74 10.95
C VAL A 129 -4.15 -11.05 11.15
N SER A 130 -3.58 -10.69 12.31
CA SER A 130 -2.20 -11.05 12.67
C SER A 130 -1.95 -12.56 12.58
N LYS A 131 -2.87 -13.36 13.15
CA LYS A 131 -2.78 -14.82 13.14
C LYS A 131 -2.89 -15.41 11.74
N LEU A 132 -3.74 -14.88 10.86
CA LEU A 132 -3.85 -15.31 9.46
C LEU A 132 -2.51 -15.16 8.75
N ARG A 133 -1.87 -13.99 8.87
CA ARG A 133 -0.57 -13.71 8.26
C ARG A 133 0.55 -14.59 8.83
N VAL A 134 0.58 -14.81 10.15
CA VAL A 134 1.55 -15.72 10.78
C VAL A 134 1.35 -17.16 10.29
N ARG A 135 0.11 -17.63 10.21
CA ARG A 135 -0.20 -18.98 9.70
C ARG A 135 0.16 -19.12 8.23
N LEU A 136 -0.10 -18.10 7.41
CA LEU A 136 0.31 -18.08 6.01
C LEU A 136 1.83 -18.27 5.89
N ARG A 137 2.63 -17.48 6.60
CA ARG A 137 4.10 -17.61 6.57
C ARG A 137 4.58 -19.01 6.94
N ARG A 138 3.96 -19.63 7.95
CA ARG A 138 4.24 -21.02 8.35
C ARG A 138 3.77 -22.04 7.30
N ARG A 139 2.70 -21.76 6.56
CA ARG A 139 2.20 -22.61 5.47
C ARG A 139 3.13 -22.53 4.26
N MET A 140 3.53 -21.33 3.84
CA MET A 140 4.47 -21.12 2.73
C MET A 140 5.82 -21.82 2.96
N SER A 141 6.32 -21.85 4.20
CA SER A 141 7.58 -22.56 4.51
C SER A 141 7.47 -24.10 4.47
N ARG A 142 6.25 -24.65 4.54
CA ARG A 142 6.00 -26.10 4.58
C ARG A 142 5.40 -26.64 3.29
N ASP A 143 4.70 -25.80 2.53
CA ASP A 143 3.93 -26.18 1.37
C ASP A 143 4.28 -25.25 0.20
N LYS A 144 5.06 -25.78 -0.75
CA LYS A 144 5.51 -25.04 -1.94
C LYS A 144 4.35 -24.55 -2.80
N ARG A 145 3.19 -25.21 -2.77
CA ARG A 145 2.02 -24.77 -3.55
C ARG A 145 1.47 -23.45 -3.02
N VAL A 146 1.44 -23.29 -1.69
CA VAL A 146 1.01 -22.04 -1.06
C VAL A 146 1.99 -20.91 -1.37
N SER A 147 3.30 -21.18 -1.32
CA SER A 147 4.34 -20.20 -1.70
C SER A 147 4.20 -19.77 -3.15
N ALA A 148 4.08 -20.74 -4.07
CA ALA A 148 3.93 -20.46 -5.49
C ALA A 148 2.64 -19.66 -5.79
N SER A 149 1.53 -20.00 -5.11
CA SER A 149 0.28 -19.23 -5.22
C SER A 149 0.44 -17.79 -4.72
N TYR A 150 1.15 -17.59 -3.60
CA TYR A 150 1.44 -16.26 -3.08
C TYR A 150 2.30 -15.46 -4.07
N GLU A 151 3.43 -16.01 -4.49
CA GLU A 151 4.38 -15.36 -5.41
C GLU A 151 3.72 -15.01 -6.75
N LYS A 152 2.91 -15.92 -7.30
CA LYS A 152 2.14 -15.67 -8.52
C LYS A 152 1.15 -14.51 -8.34
N THR A 153 0.45 -14.47 -7.20
CA THR A 153 -0.52 -13.42 -6.91
C THR A 153 0.18 -12.07 -6.70
N GLU A 154 1.29 -12.06 -5.97
CA GLU A 154 2.09 -10.86 -5.73
C GLU A 154 2.71 -10.31 -7.03
N ALA A 155 3.22 -11.17 -7.91
CA ALA A 155 3.73 -10.78 -9.23
C ALA A 155 2.64 -10.13 -10.08
N LYS A 156 1.45 -10.76 -10.17
CA LYS A 156 0.31 -10.20 -10.90
C LYS A 156 -0.17 -8.86 -10.30
N LEU A 157 -0.11 -8.72 -8.98
CA LEU A 157 -0.46 -7.47 -8.32
C LEU A 157 0.52 -6.34 -8.65
N LYS A 158 1.83 -6.64 -8.69
CA LYS A 158 2.87 -5.69 -9.09
C LYS A 158 2.78 -5.28 -10.55
N GLU A 159 2.40 -6.21 -11.42
CA GLU A 159 2.10 -5.86 -12.82
C GLU A 159 0.97 -4.83 -12.86
N LEU A 160 -0.13 -5.07 -12.14
CA LEU A 160 -1.26 -4.13 -12.08
C LEU A 160 -0.90 -2.76 -11.49
N SER A 161 -0.08 -2.71 -10.43
CA SER A 161 0.33 -1.43 -9.81
C SER A 161 1.32 -0.64 -10.68
N SER A 162 2.11 -1.32 -11.50
CA SER A 162 3.03 -0.69 -12.46
C SER A 162 2.31 0.00 -13.63
N PHE A 163 1.02 -0.27 -13.85
CA PHE A 163 0.20 0.36 -14.89
C PHE A 163 -0.63 1.57 -14.39
N GLU A 164 -0.65 1.83 -13.08
CA GLU A 164 -1.40 2.94 -12.47
C GLU A 164 -0.51 4.17 -12.13
N ILE A 165 0.74 4.17 -12.60
CA ILE A 165 1.68 5.32 -12.49
C ILE A 165 1.74 6.05 -13.84
#